data_AF-X1D9C7-F1
#
_entry.id   AF-X1D9C7-F1
#
_cell.length_a   1.000
_cell.length_b   1.000
_cell.length_c   1.000
_cell.angle_alpha   90.00
_cell.angle_beta   90.00
_cell.angle_gamma   90.00
#
_symmetry.space_group_name_H-M   'P 1'
#
loop_
_entity.id
_entity.type
_entity.pdbx_description
1 polymer ?
#
loop_
_entity_poly.entity_id
_entity_poly.type
_entity_poly.pdbx_seq_one_letter_code
_entity_poly.pdbx_strand_id
1 'polypeptide(L)'
;MNMSKIEFSMDSVTERRKRTSIRSRSIYDPIIEKFLEGDAKLVEIQVQGKKGSYVKTQLSRRIKSRKLDLTVESVGDYVYLERP
;
A
#
# COMPACT_ATOMS: atom_id res chain seq x y z
N MET A 1 -1.60 16.88 26.50
CA MET A 1 -1.27 15.98 25.36
C MET A 1 -0.44 14.82 25.93
N ASN A 2 -1.02 13.63 26.08
CA ASN A 2 -0.26 12.46 26.53
C ASN A 2 0.52 11.90 25.33
N MET A 3 1.85 12.05 25.34
CA MET A 3 2.71 11.32 24.41
C MET A 3 2.72 9.85 24.82
N SER A 4 2.22 8.98 23.94
CA SER A 4 2.25 7.53 24.13
C SER A 4 3.71 7.07 24.22
N LYS A 5 4.09 6.41 25.31
CA LYS A 5 5.40 5.77 25.45
C LYS A 5 5.52 4.68 24.38
N ILE A 6 6.52 4.79 23.50
CA ILE A 6 6.79 3.77 22.47
C ILE A 6 7.84 2.81 23.03
N GLU A 7 7.49 1.53 23.14
CA GLU A 7 8.43 0.46 23.46
C GLU A 7 8.98 -0.14 22.16
N PHE A 8 10.30 -0.27 22.07
CA PHE A 8 10.98 -0.88 20.93
C PHE A 8 12.22 -1.66 21.41
N SER A 9 12.56 -2.76 20.73
CA SER A 9 13.81 -3.49 20.92
C SER A 9 14.67 -3.42 19.66
N MET A 10 15.98 -3.41 19.83
CA MET A 10 16.93 -3.29 18.73
C MET A 10 18.14 -4.16 19.00
N ASP A 11 18.18 -5.32 18.34
CA ASP A 11 19.23 -6.32 18.49
C ASP A 11 20.11 -6.36 17.24
N SER A 12 21.41 -6.65 17.43
CA SER A 12 22.34 -6.87 16.32
C SER A 12 22.03 -8.21 15.64
N VAL A 13 21.99 -8.20 14.31
CA VAL A 13 21.76 -9.41 13.50
C VAL A 13 22.94 -9.63 12.56
N THR A 14 23.41 -10.88 12.46
CA THR A 14 24.54 -11.28 11.61
C THR A 14 24.14 -11.46 10.15
N GLU A 15 22.88 -11.82 9.87
CA GLU A 15 22.34 -11.94 8.53
C GLU A 15 20.94 -11.30 8.44
N ARG A 16 20.64 -10.63 7.31
CA ARG A 16 19.29 -10.15 7.03
C ARG A 16 18.37 -11.35 6.75
N ARG A 17 17.13 -11.31 7.26
CA ARG A 17 16.11 -12.31 6.93
C ARG A 17 15.97 -12.43 5.41
N LYS A 18 16.13 -13.65 4.87
CA LYS A 18 15.94 -13.94 3.45
C LYS A 18 14.48 -13.67 3.09
N ARG A 19 14.28 -12.92 2.01
CA ARG A 19 12.95 -12.59 1.51
C ARG A 19 12.38 -13.82 0.80
N THR A 20 11.42 -14.50 1.40
CA THR A 20 10.69 -15.62 0.78
C THR A 20 9.74 -15.09 -0.30
N SER A 21 10.29 -14.53 -1.38
CA SER A 21 9.47 -13.98 -2.47
C SER A 21 9.07 -15.10 -3.41
N ILE A 22 8.09 -15.91 -3.01
CA ILE A 22 7.27 -16.62 -4.00
C ILE A 22 6.63 -15.52 -4.86
N ARG A 23 6.97 -15.50 -6.15
CA ARG A 23 6.44 -14.59 -7.19
C ARG A 23 4.94 -14.85 -7.40
N SER A 24 4.12 -14.66 -6.37
CA SER A 24 2.68 -14.58 -6.54
C SER A 24 2.33 -13.15 -6.89
N ARG A 25 1.54 -12.99 -7.96
CA ARG A 25 0.94 -11.71 -8.38
C ARG A 25 0.35 -11.04 -7.14
N SER A 26 0.65 -9.76 -6.93
CA SER A 26 0.17 -9.08 -5.72
C SER A 26 -1.35 -9.09 -5.74
N ILE A 27 -1.98 -9.34 -4.59
CA ILE A 27 -3.43 -9.16 -4.45
C ILE A 27 -3.90 -7.71 -4.74
N TYR A 28 -2.96 -6.75 -4.78
CA TYR A 28 -3.20 -5.34 -5.07
C TYR A 28 -3.06 -4.99 -6.56
N ASP A 29 -2.45 -5.86 -7.37
CA ASP A 29 -2.29 -5.64 -8.82
C ASP A 29 -3.66 -5.53 -9.53
N PRO A 30 -4.64 -6.41 -9.25
CA PRO A 30 -5.98 -6.30 -9.84
C PRO A 30 -6.73 -5.01 -9.50
N ILE A 31 -6.44 -4.39 -8.35
CA ILE A 31 -7.09 -3.13 -7.93
C ILE A 31 -6.66 -2.00 -8.87
N ILE A 32 -5.37 -1.92 -9.17
CA ILE A 32 -4.82 -0.91 -10.09
C ILE A 32 -5.33 -1.16 -11.51
N GLU A 33 -5.36 -2.42 -11.94
CA GLU A 33 -5.86 -2.80 -13.28
C GLU A 33 -7.32 -2.37 -13.46
N LYS A 34 -8.19 -2.69 -12.50
CA LYS A 34 -9.60 -2.29 -12.52
C LYS A 34 -9.78 -0.76 -12.53
N PHE A 35 -8.94 -0.02 -11.81
CA PHE A 35 -8.99 1.44 -11.83
C PHE A 35 -8.55 2.02 -13.19
N LEU A 36 -7.51 1.43 -13.80
CA LEU A 36 -7.02 1.86 -15.12
C LEU A 36 -8.02 1.58 -16.24
N GLU A 37 -8.78 0.49 -16.16
CA GLU A 37 -9.83 0.12 -17.13
C GLU A 37 -11.06 1.03 -17.08
N GLY A 38 -11.31 1.71 -15.95
CA GLY A 38 -12.46 2.61 -15.79
C GLY A 38 -12.10 4.07 -16.04
N ASP A 39 -13.10 4.89 -16.38
CA ASP A 39 -12.92 6.33 -16.65
C ASP A 39 -13.03 7.23 -15.40
N ALA A 40 -13.22 6.63 -14.22
CA ALA A 40 -13.31 7.39 -12.98
C ALA A 40 -12.01 8.15 -12.69
N LYS A 41 -12.13 9.44 -12.38
CA LYS A 41 -10.98 10.28 -11.98
C LYS A 41 -10.51 9.99 -10.56
N LEU A 42 -11.43 9.65 -9.67
CA LEU A 42 -11.18 9.38 -8.26
C LEU A 42 -12.02 8.18 -7.81
N VAL A 43 -11.40 7.24 -7.10
CA VAL A 43 -12.11 6.09 -6.49
C VAL A 43 -11.69 5.89 -5.05
N GLU A 44 -12.63 5.47 -4.22
CA GLU A 44 -12.40 4.98 -2.87
C GLU A 44 -12.23 3.45 -2.88
N ILE A 45 -11.27 2.97 -2.10
CA ILE A 45 -10.90 1.57 -1.98
C ILE A 45 -10.88 1.22 -0.50
N GLN A 46 -11.63 0.19 -0.15
CA GLN A 46 -11.57 -0.44 1.16
C GLN A 46 -11.22 -1.92 0.99
N VAL A 47 -10.20 -2.39 1.72
CA VAL A 47 -9.80 -3.80 1.71
C VAL A 47 -10.08 -4.38 3.08
N GLN A 48 -11.06 -5.28 3.15
CA GLN A 48 -11.50 -5.88 4.41
C GLN A 48 -10.31 -6.52 5.16
N GLY A 49 -10.22 -6.22 6.47
CA GLY A 49 -9.16 -6.74 7.33
C GLY A 49 -7.77 -6.17 7.06
N LYS A 50 -7.65 -5.08 6.28
CA LYS A 50 -6.39 -4.37 6.03
C LYS A 50 -6.51 -2.91 6.43
N LYS A 51 -5.47 -2.40 7.08
CA LYS A 51 -5.36 -0.97 7.40
C LYS A 51 -5.12 -0.16 6.12
N GLY A 52 -5.79 0.98 6.00
CA GLY A 52 -5.68 1.87 4.84
C GLY A 52 -4.23 2.28 4.55
N SER A 53 -3.45 2.58 5.58
CA SER A 53 -2.01 2.92 5.46
C SER A 53 -1.16 1.79 4.86
N TYR A 54 -1.49 0.53 5.17
CA TYR A 54 -0.81 -0.63 4.59
C TYR A 54 -1.19 -0.79 3.11
N VAL A 55 -2.48 -0.66 2.79
CA VAL A 55 -2.98 -0.74 1.42
C VAL A 55 -2.36 0.38 0.55
N LYS A 56 -2.36 1.63 1.03
CA LYS A 56 -1.66 2.77 0.40
C LYS A 56 -0.20 2.43 0.11
N THR A 57 0.52 1.90 1.09
CA THR A 57 1.94 1.55 0.92
C THR A 57 2.14 0.51 -0.19
N GLN A 58 1.27 -0.51 -0.25
CA GLN A 58 1.35 -1.54 -1.26
C GLN A 58 1.02 -1.00 -2.65
N LEU A 59 -0.08 -0.25 -2.79
CA LEU A 59 -0.46 0.39 -4.06
C LEU A 59 0.60 1.37 -4.54
N SER A 60 1.13 2.23 -3.66
CA SER A 60 2.17 3.20 -4.00
C SER A 60 3.45 2.52 -4.52
N ARG A 61 3.84 1.39 -3.92
CA ARG A 61 4.97 0.57 -4.42
C ARG A 61 4.71 0.04 -5.84
N ARG A 62 3.48 -0.37 -6.14
CA ARG A 62 3.10 -0.91 -7.45
C ARG A 62 2.99 0.19 -8.51
N ILE A 63 2.37 1.32 -8.18
CA ILE A 63 2.32 2.51 -9.04
C ILE A 63 3.73 2.94 -9.44
N LYS A 64 4.64 3.08 -8.47
CA LYS A 64 6.05 3.39 -8.72
C LYS A 64 6.76 2.33 -9.56
N SER A 65 6.56 1.05 -9.23
CA SER A 65 7.17 -0.05 -10.01
C SER A 65 6.71 -0.09 -11.46
N ARG A 66 5.47 0.34 -11.74
CA ARG A 66 4.87 0.34 -13.07
C ARG A 66 5.03 1.69 -13.78
N LYS A 67 5.64 2.69 -13.12
CA LYS A 67 5.80 4.08 -13.61
C LYS A 67 4.45 4.69 -14.04
N LEU A 68 3.40 4.42 -13.27
CA LEU A 68 2.08 4.99 -13.50
C LEU A 68 2.01 6.39 -12.87
N ASP A 69 1.39 7.33 -13.57
CA ASP A 69 1.12 8.67 -13.06
C ASP A 69 -0.24 8.66 -12.37
N LEU A 70 -0.26 8.18 -11.12
CA LEU A 70 -1.46 8.09 -10.28
C LEU A 70 -1.12 8.54 -8.86
N THR A 71 -2.05 9.24 -8.23
CA THR A 71 -1.94 9.64 -6.82
C THR A 71 -2.64 8.63 -5.94
N VAL A 72 -2.03 8.31 -4.79
CA VAL A 72 -2.61 7.41 -3.78
C VAL A 72 -2.54 8.01 -2.39
N GLU A 73 -3.71 8.20 -1.79
CA GLU A 73 -3.87 8.75 -0.45
C GLU A 73 -4.68 7.80 0.45
N SER A 74 -4.61 8.01 1.76
CA SER A 74 -5.39 7.20 2.70
C SER A 74 -5.86 8.05 3.87
N VAL A 75 -7.13 7.90 4.24
CA VAL A 75 -7.75 8.52 5.41
C VAL A 75 -8.37 7.41 6.25
N GLY A 76 -7.78 7.13 7.40
CA GLY A 76 -8.15 5.98 8.24
C GLY A 76 -7.94 4.65 7.49
N ASP A 77 -9.03 3.89 7.33
CA ASP A 77 -9.02 2.61 6.61
C ASP A 77 -9.41 2.72 5.12
N TYR A 78 -9.76 3.93 4.67
CA TYR A 78 -10.09 4.21 3.28
C TYR A 78 -8.84 4.65 2.51
N VAL A 79 -8.75 4.21 1.26
CA VAL A 79 -7.66 4.56 0.34
C VAL A 79 -8.24 5.14 -0.93
N TYR A 80 -7.67 6.23 -1.41
CA TYR A 80 -8.11 6.92 -2.61
C TYR A 80 -7.07 6.74 -3.72
N LEU A 81 -7.54 6.39 -4.92
CA LEU A 81 -6.74 6.45 -6.14
C LEU A 81 -7.29 7.53 -7.05
N GLU A 82 -6.39 8.39 -7.54
CA GLU A 82 -6.73 9.55 -8.35
C GLU A 82 -5.84 9.60 -9.61
N ARG A 83 -6.46 9.96 -10.74
CA ARG A 83 -5.78 10.30 -12.00
C ARG A 83 -5.36 11.78 -11.97
N PRO A 84 -4.23 12.13 -12.60
CA PRO A 84 -3.81 13.53 -12.75
C PRO A 84 -4.84 14.39 -13.50
#